data_AF-G0KXZ1-F1
#
_entry.id   AF-G0KXZ1-F1
#
_cell.length_a   1.000
_cell.length_b   1.000
_cell.length_c   1.000
_cell.angle_alpha   90.00
_cell.angle_beta   90.00
_cell.angle_gamma   90.00
#
_symmetry.space_group_name_H-M   'P 1'
#
loop_
_entity.id
_entity.type
_entity.pdbx_description
1 polymer ?
#
loop_
_entity_poly.entity_id
_entity_poly.type
_entity_poly.pdbx_seq_one_letter_code
_entity_poly.pdbx_strand_id
1 'polypeptide(L)'
;MFYTTVNFMFLMIMVMISVAFFTLLERKMIGYSQSRKGPNKILMAGIAQPIADAMKLISKEMNMNYSSNFGMYTLAPMLNIICSLVTWIVFP
;
A
#
# COMPACT_ATOMS: atom_id res chain seq x y z
N MET A 1 16.65 -13.33 19.99
CA MET A 1 15.43 -12.62 20.44
C MET A 1 15.43 -11.16 20.01
N PHE A 2 16.31 -10.30 20.54
CA PHE A 2 16.31 -8.87 20.13
C PHE A 2 16.65 -8.65 18.64
N TYR A 3 17.69 -9.31 18.12
CA TYR A 3 18.08 -9.20 16.71
C TYR A 3 16.98 -9.67 15.74
N THR A 4 16.31 -10.78 16.08
CA THR A 4 15.21 -11.34 15.27
C THR A 4 13.99 -10.42 15.25
N THR A 5 13.65 -9.76 16.38
CA THR A 5 12.55 -8.79 16.40
C THR A 5 12.87 -7.53 15.59
N VAL A 6 14.13 -7.07 15.59
CA VAL A 6 14.56 -5.92 14.78
C VAL A 6 14.49 -6.27 13.29
N ASN A 7 14.97 -7.45 12.88
CA ASN A 7 14.87 -7.90 11.50
C ASN A 7 13.41 -8.00 11.03
N PHE A 8 12.51 -8.52 11.87
CA PHE A 8 11.08 -8.58 11.54
C PHE A 8 10.46 -7.20 11.34
N MET A 9 10.73 -6.23 12.24
CA MET A 9 10.23 -4.87 12.05
C MET A 9 10.79 -4.21 10.79
N PHE A 10 12.07 -4.45 10.48
CA PHE A 10 12.69 -3.95 9.26
C PHE A 10 12.04 -4.54 8.00
N LEU A 11 11.78 -5.85 7.97
CA LEU A 11 11.10 -6.53 6.88
C LEU A 11 9.71 -5.94 6.63
N MET A 12 8.91 -5.74 7.69
CA MET A 12 7.57 -5.17 7.58
C MET A 12 7.57 -3.77 6.97
N ILE A 13 8.51 -2.90 7.38
CA ILE A 13 8.65 -1.55 6.83
C ILE A 13 9.03 -1.62 5.34
N MET A 14 9.99 -2.47 4.99
CA MET A 14 10.46 -2.57 3.60
C MET A 14 9.41 -3.15 2.66
N VAL A 15 8.60 -4.11 3.10
CA VAL A 15 7.48 -4.66 2.32
C VAL A 15 6.43 -3.58 2.04
N MET A 16 6.06 -2.76 3.03
CA MET A 16 5.08 -1.69 2.83
C MET A 16 5.57 -0.63 1.84
N ILE A 17 6.86 -0.28 1.90
CA ILE A 17 7.49 0.66 0.97
C ILE A 17 7.54 0.06 -0.45
N SER A 18 7.94 -1.21 -0.58
CA SER A 18 8.06 -1.86 -1.89
C SER A 18 6.72 -1.95 -2.62
N VAL A 19 5.65 -2.31 -1.91
CA VAL A 19 4.29 -2.36 -2.47
C VAL A 19 3.82 -0.97 -2.95
N ALA A 20 4.12 0.09 -2.19
CA ALA A 20 3.76 1.45 -2.57
C ALA A 20 4.42 1.85 -3.90
N PHE A 21 5.71 1.56 -4.10
CA PHE A 21 6.40 1.83 -5.37
C PHE A 21 6.01 0.88 -6.50
N PHE A 22 5.65 -0.37 -6.18
CA PHE A 22 5.15 -1.32 -7.17
C PHE A 22 3.89 -0.80 -7.88
N THR A 23 2.96 -0.18 -7.14
CA THR A 23 1.77 0.44 -7.76
C THR A 23 2.12 1.62 -8.69
N LEU A 24 3.16 2.40 -8.37
CA LEU A 24 3.64 3.47 -9.24
C LEU A 24 4.23 2.91 -10.54
N LEU A 25 5.02 1.83 -10.42
CA LEU A 25 5.61 1.14 -11.55
C LEU A 25 4.51 0.59 -12.47
N GLU A 26 3.50 -0.06 -11.92
CA GLU A 26 2.35 -0.58 -12.66
C GLU A 26 1.67 0.53 -13.48
N ARG A 27 1.37 1.68 -12.86
CA ARG A 27 0.77 2.84 -13.57
C ARG A 27 1.66 3.36 -14.71
N LYS A 28 2.98 3.32 -14.55
CA LYS A 28 3.93 3.71 -15.59
C LYS A 28 3.98 2.69 -16.72
N MET A 29 4.08 1.39 -16.41
CA MET A 29 4.11 0.30 -17.39
C MET A 29 2.85 0.30 -18.26
N ILE A 30 1.68 0.42 -17.65
CA ILE A 30 0.41 0.49 -18.39
C ILE A 30 0.36 1.74 -19.27
N GLY A 31 0.83 2.88 -18.76
CA GLY A 31 0.94 4.11 -19.55
C GLY A 31 1.80 3.91 -20.80
N TYR A 32 3.01 3.36 -20.62
CA TYR A 32 3.95 3.15 -21.72
C TYR A 32 3.40 2.16 -22.76
N SER A 33 2.72 1.09 -22.34
CA SER A 33 2.08 0.15 -23.28
C SER A 33 0.99 0.82 -24.13
N GLN A 34 0.32 1.82 -23.58
CA GLN A 34 -0.75 2.58 -24.24
C GLN A 34 -0.23 3.86 -24.94
N SER A 35 1.08 4.01 -25.13
CA SER A 35 1.70 5.22 -25.70
C SER A 35 1.37 6.54 -24.97
N ARG A 36 0.98 6.47 -23.69
CA ARG A 36 0.72 7.65 -22.85
C ARG A 36 1.71 7.72 -21.69
N LYS A 37 2.07 8.93 -21.26
CA LYS A 37 2.92 9.07 -20.07
C LYS A 37 2.12 8.72 -18.82
N GLY A 38 2.68 7.85 -17.97
CA GLY A 38 2.19 7.62 -16.62
C GLY A 38 2.30 8.88 -15.74
N PRO A 39 1.97 8.79 -14.45
CA PRO A 39 2.06 9.93 -13.53
C PRO A 39 3.48 10.53 -13.52
N ASN A 40 3.59 11.79 -13.94
CA ASN A 40 4.86 12.52 -14.09
C ASN A 40 4.87 13.90 -13.42
N LYS A 41 3.75 14.33 -12.81
CA LYS A 41 3.58 15.70 -12.29
C LYS A 41 4.09 15.90 -10.86
N ILE A 42 3.97 14.88 -10.00
CA ILE A 42 4.28 14.99 -8.57
C ILE A 42 5.78 14.73 -8.34
N LEU A 43 6.53 15.77 -7.95
CA LEU A 43 8.01 15.76 -7.85
C LEU A 43 8.68 15.32 -9.18
N MET A 44 10.00 15.19 -9.19
CA MET A 44 10.73 14.64 -10.33
C MET A 44 10.19 13.24 -10.68
N ALA A 45 9.76 13.08 -11.92
CA ALA A 45 9.26 11.83 -12.52
C ALA A 45 8.13 11.10 -11.77
N GLY A 46 7.34 11.77 -10.92
CA GLY A 46 6.21 11.12 -10.22
C GLY A 46 6.60 10.29 -8.98
N ILE A 47 7.84 10.38 -8.47
CA ILE A 47 8.34 9.49 -7.40
C ILE A 47 7.52 9.64 -6.11
N ALA A 48 7.09 10.86 -5.76
CA ALA A 48 6.31 11.11 -4.55
C ALA A 48 4.80 10.81 -4.70
N GLN A 49 4.37 10.21 -5.81
CA GLN A 49 2.96 9.85 -6.04
C GLN A 49 2.38 8.92 -4.94
N PRO A 50 3.08 7.88 -4.45
CA PRO A 50 2.51 7.00 -3.43
C PRO A 50 2.24 7.74 -2.10
N ILE A 51 3.07 8.73 -1.76
CA ILE A 51 2.89 9.58 -0.58
C ILE A 51 1.66 10.49 -0.76
N ALA A 52 1.50 11.09 -1.94
CA ALA A 52 0.33 11.91 -2.25
C ALA A 52 -0.99 11.12 -2.20
N ASP A 53 -0.98 9.89 -2.71
CA ASP A 53 -2.15 8.99 -2.67
C ASP A 53 -2.49 8.59 -1.22
N ALA A 54 -1.47 8.32 -0.37
CA ALA A 54 -1.67 8.02 1.04
C ALA A 54 -2.25 9.22 1.82
N MET A 55 -1.69 10.42 1.65
CA MET A 55 -2.21 11.64 2.28
C MET A 55 -3.66 11.91 1.87
N LYS A 56 -3.99 11.71 0.58
CA LYS A 56 -5.35 11.84 0.08
C LYS A 56 -6.32 10.91 0.79
N LEU A 57 -5.94 9.66 1.03
CA LEU A 57 -6.79 8.69 1.74
C LEU A 57 -6.97 9.03 3.22
N ILE A 58 -5.92 9.51 3.89
CA ILE A 58 -5.99 9.93 5.31
C ILE A 58 -6.93 11.13 5.47
N SER A 59 -6.93 12.06 4.51
CA SER A 59 -7.82 13.23 4.54
C SER A 59 -9.28 12.91 4.17
N LYS A 60 -9.56 11.71 3.66
CA LYS A 60 -10.91 11.35 3.19
C LYS A 60 -11.78 10.92 4.36
N GLU A 61 -13.00 11.44 4.42
CA GLU A 61 -13.99 11.01 5.41
C GLU A 61 -14.28 9.50 5.29
N MET A 62 -14.40 8.83 6.43
CA MET A 62 -14.80 7.44 6.47
C MET A 62 -16.30 7.32 6.19
N ASN A 63 -16.64 6.96 4.95
CA ASN A 63 -18.02 6.70 4.60
C ASN A 63 -18.44 5.32 5.12
N MET A 64 -19.32 5.30 6.13
CA MET A 64 -19.83 4.07 6.74
C MET A 64 -21.17 3.73 6.11
N ASN A 65 -21.30 2.52 5.56
CA ASN A 65 -22.55 2.07 4.94
C ASN A 65 -23.60 1.77 6.04
N TYR A 66 -24.65 2.59 6.11
CA TYR A 66 -25.75 2.43 7.07
C TYR A 66 -26.51 1.11 6.94
N SER A 67 -26.47 0.45 5.78
CA SER A 67 -27.15 -0.82 5.52
C SER A 67 -26.32 -2.07 5.87
N SER A 68 -25.05 -1.90 6.26
CA SER A 68 -24.12 -3.01 6.50
C SER A 68 -23.71 -3.13 7.96
N ASN A 69 -23.30 -4.33 8.40
CA ASN A 69 -22.76 -4.53 9.74
C ASN A 69 -21.38 -3.85 9.86
N PHE A 70 -21.32 -2.79 10.65
CA PHE A 70 -20.12 -1.98 10.89
C PHE A 70 -18.91 -2.81 11.36
N GLY A 71 -19.14 -3.80 12.23
CA GLY A 71 -18.08 -4.65 12.77
C GLY A 71 -17.44 -5.49 11.69
N MET A 72 -18.24 -6.14 10.84
CA MET A 72 -17.71 -6.95 9.74
C MET A 72 -17.06 -6.10 8.65
N TYR A 73 -17.59 -4.91 8.39
CA TYR A 73 -17.03 -3.98 7.39
C TYR A 73 -15.61 -3.51 7.73
N THR A 74 -15.32 -3.28 9.02
CA THR A 74 -13.98 -2.84 9.46
C THR A 74 -13.02 -4.01 9.71
N LEU A 75 -13.52 -5.15 10.22
CA LEU A 75 -12.69 -6.33 10.49
C LEU A 75 -12.19 -7.01 9.21
N ALA A 76 -13.01 -7.08 8.15
CA ALA A 76 -12.63 -7.73 6.90
C ALA A 76 -11.32 -7.17 6.28
N PRO A 77 -11.16 -5.85 6.05
CA PRO A 77 -9.92 -5.30 5.52
C PRO A 77 -8.74 -5.43 6.50
N MET A 78 -8.97 -5.35 7.82
CA MET A 78 -7.91 -5.56 8.81
C MET A 78 -7.35 -6.99 8.76
N LEU A 79 -8.23 -8.00 8.72
CA LEU A 79 -7.84 -9.40 8.63
C LEU A 79 -7.08 -9.69 7.33
N ASN A 80 -7.48 -9.09 6.21
CA ASN A 80 -6.81 -9.28 4.94
C ASN A 80 -5.36 -8.76 4.98
N ILE A 81 -5.13 -7.57 5.53
CA ILE A 81 -3.78 -7.01 5.68
C ILE A 81 -2.93 -7.91 6.58
N ILE A 82 -3.46 -8.36 7.72
CA ILE A 82 -2.74 -9.28 8.63
C ILE A 82 -2.36 -10.58 7.92
N CYS A 83 -3.30 -11.21 7.21
CA CYS A 83 -3.03 -12.47 6.47
C CYS A 83 -1.91 -12.26 5.44
N SER A 84 -1.96 -11.18 4.67
CA SER A 84 -0.96 -10.89 3.64
C SER A 84 0.43 -10.59 4.21
N LEU A 85 0.54 -10.05 5.43
CA LEU A 85 1.83 -9.77 6.05
C LEU A 85 2.44 -11.02 6.70
N VAL A 86 1.61 -11.94 7.20
CA VAL A 86 2.09 -13.21 7.76
C VAL A 86 2.75 -14.09 6.70
N THR A 87 2.29 -14.06 5.44
CA THR A 87 2.88 -14.88 4.37
C THR A 87 4.33 -14.49 4.06
N TRP A 88 4.71 -13.22 4.24
CA TRP A 88 6.09 -12.77 4.03
C TRP A 88 7.08 -13.32 5.04
N ILE A 89 6.62 -13.78 6.21
CA ILE A 89 7.47 -14.40 7.24
C ILE A 89 7.97 -15.78 6.79
N VAL A 90 7.26 -16.42 5.87
CA VAL A 90 7.55 -17.80 5.43
C VAL A 90 8.75 -17.84 4.49
N PHE A 91 9.02 -16.76 3.76
CA PHE A 91 10.16 -16.70 2.86
C PHE A 91 11.45 -16.42 3.65
N PRO A 92 12.54 -17.15 3.36
CA PRO A 92 13.84 -16.87 3.97
C PRO A 92 14.40 -15.50 3.58
#